data_AF-A0A2G9LW90-F1
#
_entry.id   AF-A0A2G9LW90-F1
#
_cell.length_a   1.000
_cell.length_b   1.000
_cell.length_c   1.000
_cell.angle_alpha   90.00
_cell.angle_beta   90.00
_cell.angle_gamma   90.00
#
_symmetry.space_group_name_H-M   'P 1'
#
loop_
_entity.id
_entity.type
_entity.pdbx_description
1 polymer ?
#
loop_
_entity_poly.entity_id
_entity_poly.type
_entity_poly.pdbx_seq_one_letter_code
_entity_poly.pdbx_strand_id
1 'polypeptide(L)'
;MCEKIHLIEGADINLEYQVDLLLVYSGEKPVCSESICTGEIHYAKYIAKIKLLEDLMDTLGLFYSFYGHLKYSDPKKDGVGVSLYWGANLVFGKAESAVERFLGAGDFEQTGLVLGYPKTATEAFVNKRKSKDRPYDGSPLDYFYYFGFSEEFFEDEMKVCQRWHDTVKRLSPKIYKEIEVIISQSQ
;
A
#
# COMPACT_ATOMS: atom_id res chain seq x y z
N MET A 1 8.24 16.00 -14.38
CA MET A 1 7.88 15.42 -13.07
C MET A 1 6.46 15.78 -12.66
N CYS A 2 6.04 17.05 -12.75
CA CYS A 2 4.70 17.49 -12.38
C CYS A 2 3.56 16.83 -13.20
N GLU A 3 3.73 16.64 -14.51
CA GLU A 3 2.68 16.00 -15.34
C GLU A 3 2.30 14.59 -14.86
N LYS A 4 3.28 13.77 -14.47
CA LYS A 4 3.04 12.42 -13.96
C LYS A 4 2.37 12.41 -12.58
N ILE A 5 2.62 13.43 -11.76
CA ILE A 5 1.95 13.55 -10.45
C ILE A 5 0.46 13.85 -10.65
N HIS A 6 0.11 14.72 -11.61
CA HIS A 6 -1.29 15.00 -11.93
C HIS A 6 -2.05 13.77 -12.45
N LEU A 7 -1.37 12.82 -13.10
CA LEU A 7 -1.97 11.54 -13.47
C LEU A 7 -2.35 10.72 -12.22
N ILE A 8 -1.49 10.67 -11.20
CA ILE A 8 -1.78 9.98 -9.93
C ILE A 8 -2.93 10.68 -9.20
N GLU A 9 -2.90 12.01 -9.10
CA GLU A 9 -3.94 12.83 -8.44
C GLU A 9 -5.32 12.76 -9.11
N GLY A 10 -5.37 12.44 -10.40
CA GLY A 10 -6.58 12.35 -11.20
C GLY A 10 -7.08 10.93 -11.43
N ALA A 11 -6.32 9.91 -10.99
CA ALA A 11 -6.71 8.52 -11.15
C ALA A 11 -7.92 8.18 -10.25
N ASP A 12 -8.90 7.48 -10.82
CA ASP A 12 -10.08 6.98 -10.10
C ASP A 12 -9.73 5.72 -9.29
N ILE A 13 -8.91 5.94 -8.25
CA ILE A 13 -8.39 4.92 -7.34
C ILE A 13 -8.44 5.46 -5.90
N ASN A 14 -8.35 4.56 -4.92
CA ASN A 14 -8.42 4.95 -3.51
C ASN A 14 -7.18 5.78 -3.12
N LEU A 15 -7.35 6.69 -2.15
CA LEU A 15 -6.29 7.58 -1.67
C LEU A 15 -5.01 6.85 -1.25
N GLU A 16 -5.16 5.71 -0.56
CA GLU A 16 -4.03 4.87 -0.13
C GLU A 16 -3.15 4.46 -1.33
N TYR A 17 -3.77 4.15 -2.47
CA TYR A 17 -3.05 3.74 -3.68
C TYR A 17 -2.37 4.93 -4.34
N GLN A 18 -3.00 6.11 -4.30
CA GLN A 18 -2.38 7.33 -4.80
C GLN A 18 -1.12 7.66 -3.97
N VAL A 19 -1.19 7.48 -2.65
CA VAL A 19 -0.04 7.65 -1.74
C VAL A 19 1.04 6.62 -2.05
N ASP A 20 0.71 5.35 -2.14
CA ASP A 20 1.68 4.30 -2.46
C ASP A 20 2.32 4.49 -3.84
N LEU A 21 1.54 4.91 -4.85
CA LEU A 21 2.06 5.28 -6.15
C LEU A 21 3.02 6.45 -6.08
N LEU A 22 2.72 7.49 -5.30
CA LEU A 22 3.64 8.60 -5.10
C LEU A 22 4.95 8.15 -4.43
N LEU A 23 4.86 7.29 -3.42
CA LEU A 23 6.04 6.78 -2.70
C LEU A 23 6.91 5.89 -3.59
N VAL A 24 6.32 4.98 -4.38
CA VAL A 24 7.07 4.18 -5.35
C VAL A 24 7.61 5.05 -6.48
N TYR A 25 6.79 5.91 -7.06
CA TYR A 25 7.19 6.80 -8.15
C TYR A 25 8.29 7.80 -7.76
N SER A 26 8.34 8.21 -6.49
CA SER A 26 9.42 9.06 -5.97
C SER A 26 10.68 8.29 -5.56
N GLY A 27 10.60 6.97 -5.42
CA GLY A 27 11.68 6.11 -4.96
C GLY A 27 11.79 6.00 -3.44
N GLU A 28 10.80 6.51 -2.70
CA GLU A 28 10.71 6.39 -1.24
C GLU A 28 10.30 4.98 -0.78
N LYS A 29 9.54 4.26 -1.62
CA LYS A 29 9.26 2.83 -1.47
C LYS A 29 9.77 2.08 -2.71
N PRO A 30 10.39 0.90 -2.53
CA PRO A 30 10.83 0.07 -3.65
C PRO A 30 9.67 -0.56 -4.43
N VAL A 31 8.62 -0.97 -3.71
CA VAL A 31 7.45 -1.71 -4.21
C VAL A 31 6.27 -1.52 -3.25
N CYS A 32 5.05 -1.64 -3.76
CA CYS A 32 3.82 -1.75 -2.99
C CYS A 32 2.98 -2.92 -3.54
N SER A 33 2.07 -3.43 -2.72
CA SER A 33 1.11 -4.46 -3.11
C SER A 33 -0.27 -4.03 -2.68
N GLU A 34 -1.23 -4.29 -3.55
CA GLU A 34 -2.58 -3.79 -3.38
C GLU A 34 -3.65 -4.83 -3.70
N SER A 35 -4.60 -5.02 -2.80
CA SER A 35 -5.70 -5.99 -2.97
C SER A 35 -6.89 -5.37 -3.68
N ILE A 36 -7.09 -5.75 -4.94
CA ILE A 36 -8.28 -5.41 -5.71
C ILE A 36 -9.33 -6.50 -5.45
N CYS A 37 -10.30 -6.20 -4.60
CA CYS A 37 -11.42 -7.07 -4.26
C CYS A 37 -12.75 -6.47 -4.74
N THR A 38 -13.66 -7.30 -5.26
CA THR A 38 -15.05 -6.88 -5.54
C THR A 38 -16.04 -7.76 -4.81
N GLY A 39 -16.98 -7.13 -4.09
CA GLY A 39 -17.98 -7.80 -3.26
C GLY A 39 -19.02 -8.63 -4.02
N GLU A 40 -19.25 -8.31 -5.30
CA GLU A 40 -20.12 -9.04 -6.22
C GLU A 40 -19.50 -9.01 -7.62
N ILE A 41 -19.88 -9.98 -8.47
CA ILE A 41 -19.31 -10.32 -9.80
C ILE A 41 -19.57 -9.21 -10.83
N HIS A 42 -19.13 -7.97 -10.58
CA HIS A 42 -19.04 -6.92 -11.58
C HIS A 42 -17.71 -7.06 -12.33
N TYR A 43 -17.52 -8.22 -12.97
CA TYR A 43 -16.30 -8.57 -13.68
C TYR A 43 -15.87 -7.48 -14.68
N ALA A 44 -16.83 -6.85 -15.36
CA ALA A 44 -16.54 -5.75 -16.28
C ALA A 44 -15.93 -4.51 -15.59
N LYS A 45 -16.44 -4.11 -14.41
CA LYS A 45 -15.86 -2.99 -13.62
C LYS A 45 -14.48 -3.35 -13.09
N TYR A 46 -14.31 -4.61 -12.69
CA TYR A 46 -13.03 -5.13 -12.22
C TYR A 46 -11.95 -5.10 -13.32
N ILE A 47 -12.26 -5.61 -14.51
CA ILE A 47 -11.35 -5.58 -15.66
C ILE A 47 -11.06 -4.14 -16.09
N ALA A 48 -12.06 -3.25 -16.09
CA ALA A 48 -11.83 -1.84 -16.38
C ALA A 48 -10.88 -1.18 -15.37
N LYS A 49 -11.01 -1.50 -14.07
CA LYS A 49 -10.12 -1.01 -13.03
C LYS A 49 -8.69 -1.55 -13.18
N ILE A 50 -8.53 -2.84 -13.50
CA ILE A 50 -7.23 -3.43 -13.83
C ILE A 50 -6.61 -2.69 -15.00
N LYS A 51 -7.35 -2.49 -16.10
CA LYS A 51 -6.85 -1.82 -17.29
C LYS A 51 -6.43 -0.38 -17.01
N LEU A 52 -7.22 0.36 -16.22
CA LEU A 52 -6.87 1.69 -15.76
C LEU A 52 -5.53 1.70 -15.00
N LEU A 53 -5.32 0.72 -14.12
CA LEU A 53 -4.09 0.59 -13.34
C LEU A 53 -2.89 0.20 -14.23
N GLU A 54 -3.06 -0.73 -15.16
CA GLU A 54 -2.04 -1.09 -16.16
C GLU A 54 -1.59 0.15 -16.95
N ASP A 55 -2.54 0.87 -17.54
CA ASP A 55 -2.26 2.07 -18.35
C ASP A 55 -1.57 3.16 -17.51
N LEU A 56 -1.97 3.30 -16.24
CA LEU A 56 -1.34 4.22 -15.31
C LEU A 56 0.10 3.79 -15.00
N MET A 57 0.35 2.51 -14.70
CA MET A 57 1.69 2.01 -14.42
C MET A 57 2.62 2.15 -15.62
N ASP A 58 2.14 1.79 -16.81
CA ASP A 58 2.87 1.93 -18.08
C ASP A 58 3.25 3.41 -18.32
N THR A 59 2.29 4.32 -18.13
CA THR A 59 2.53 5.76 -18.31
C THR A 59 3.53 6.31 -17.28
N LEU A 60 3.47 5.82 -16.04
CA LEU A 60 4.43 6.19 -15.00
C LEU A 60 5.81 5.57 -15.24
N GLY A 61 5.91 4.50 -16.02
CA GLY A 61 7.13 3.72 -16.23
C GLY A 61 7.45 2.83 -15.02
N LEU A 62 6.41 2.27 -14.39
CA LEU A 62 6.52 1.36 -13.26
C LEU A 62 6.34 -0.08 -13.74
N PHE A 63 7.09 -1.00 -13.13
CA PHE A 63 6.91 -2.43 -13.34
C PHE A 63 5.78 -2.92 -12.45
N TYR A 64 4.99 -3.87 -12.93
CA TYR A 64 3.90 -4.45 -12.15
C TYR A 64 3.60 -5.90 -12.51
N SER A 65 2.91 -6.58 -11.59
CA SER A 65 2.37 -7.92 -11.78
C SER A 65 1.06 -8.05 -11.02
N PHE A 66 0.11 -8.79 -11.60
CA PHE A 66 -1.11 -9.20 -10.93
C PHE A 66 -0.99 -10.67 -10.51
N TYR A 67 -1.37 -10.99 -9.28
CA TYR A 67 -1.57 -12.38 -8.88
C TYR A 67 -2.92 -12.55 -8.20
N GLY A 68 -3.69 -13.53 -8.66
CA GLY A 68 -5.04 -13.78 -8.19
C GLY A 68 -5.09 -14.78 -7.04
N HIS A 69 -6.04 -14.57 -6.13
CA HIS A 69 -6.53 -15.62 -5.24
C HIS A 69 -8.03 -15.81 -5.44
N LEU A 70 -8.42 -17.05 -5.69
CA LEU A 70 -9.82 -17.45 -5.61
C LEU A 70 -10.13 -17.76 -4.14
N LYS A 71 -10.97 -16.96 -3.49
CA LYS A 71 -11.46 -17.30 -2.15
C LYS A 71 -12.88 -17.86 -2.27
N TYR A 72 -13.00 -19.15 -1.97
CA TYR A 72 -14.27 -19.85 -1.84
C TYR A 72 -14.67 -19.91 -0.36
N SER A 73 -15.83 -19.36 0.01
CA SER A 73 -16.48 -19.68 1.28
C SER A 73 -17.61 -20.67 1.03
N ASP A 74 -17.63 -21.77 1.81
CA ASP A 74 -18.70 -22.78 1.75
C ASP A 74 -19.91 -22.26 2.55
N PRO A 75 -21.06 -22.00 1.89
CA PRO A 75 -22.24 -21.46 2.55
C PRO A 75 -22.77 -22.35 3.68
N LYS A 76 -22.46 -23.65 3.64
CA LYS A 76 -22.94 -24.61 4.66
C LYS A 76 -22.20 -24.49 5.99
N LYS A 77 -21.04 -23.85 6.04
CA LYS A 77 -20.29 -23.61 7.29
C LYS A 77 -20.55 -22.24 7.91
N ASP A 78 -20.81 -21.22 7.08
CA ASP A 78 -20.71 -19.83 7.54
C ASP A 78 -22.07 -19.10 7.63
N GLY A 79 -23.19 -19.74 7.23
CA GLY A 79 -24.54 -19.18 7.37
C GLY A 79 -24.85 -17.97 6.48
N VAL A 80 -23.91 -17.61 5.58
CA VAL A 80 -24.04 -16.54 4.60
C VAL A 80 -24.06 -17.19 3.21
N GLY A 81 -24.93 -16.73 2.32
CA GLY A 81 -25.05 -17.23 0.94
C GLY A 81 -23.72 -17.22 0.17
N VAL A 82 -23.62 -18.05 -0.87
CA VAL A 82 -22.42 -18.21 -1.72
C VAL A 82 -21.85 -16.84 -2.13
N SER A 83 -20.63 -16.54 -1.70
CA SER A 83 -19.85 -15.44 -2.27
C SER A 83 -18.53 -15.97 -2.79
N LEU A 84 -18.43 -16.12 -4.11
CA LEU A 84 -17.15 -16.33 -4.80
C LEU A 84 -16.45 -14.98 -4.89
N TYR A 85 -15.39 -14.79 -4.12
CA TYR A 85 -14.55 -13.60 -4.22
C TYR A 85 -13.37 -13.90 -5.15
N TRP A 86 -13.32 -13.18 -6.26
CA TRP A 86 -12.08 -12.98 -7.00
C TRP A 86 -11.38 -11.75 -6.40
N GLY A 87 -10.19 -11.95 -5.85
CA GLY A 87 -9.26 -10.89 -5.55
C GLY A 87 -8.03 -11.04 -6.43
N ALA A 88 -7.51 -9.94 -6.99
CA ALA A 88 -6.13 -9.89 -7.43
C ALA A 88 -5.35 -8.94 -6.56
N ASN A 89 -4.14 -9.34 -6.24
CA ASN A 89 -3.14 -8.45 -5.71
C ASN A 89 -2.35 -7.86 -6.88
N LEU A 90 -2.35 -6.53 -7.00
CA LEU A 90 -1.47 -5.78 -7.88
C LEU A 90 -0.20 -5.45 -7.10
N VAL A 91 0.94 -5.91 -7.58
CA VAL A 91 2.26 -5.52 -7.07
C VAL A 91 2.90 -4.61 -8.08
N PHE A 92 3.45 -3.48 -7.64
CA PHE A 92 4.13 -2.54 -8.53
C PHE A 92 5.37 -1.93 -7.88
N GLY A 93 6.38 -1.63 -8.70
CA GLY A 93 7.68 -1.15 -8.24
C GLY A 93 8.45 -0.34 -9.30
N LYS A 94 9.48 0.37 -8.85
CA LYS A 94 10.39 1.14 -9.73
C LYS A 94 11.27 0.27 -10.62
N ALA A 95 11.49 -0.98 -10.23
CA ALA A 95 12.34 -1.94 -10.90
C ALA A 95 11.67 -3.31 -10.89
N GLU A 96 11.79 -4.06 -11.99
CA GLU A 96 11.29 -5.43 -12.12
C GLU A 96 11.76 -6.32 -10.96
N SER A 97 13.07 -6.25 -10.64
CA SER A 97 13.66 -6.98 -9.51
C SER A 97 13.00 -6.71 -8.15
N ALA A 98 12.38 -5.54 -7.93
CA ALA A 98 11.66 -5.26 -6.70
C ALA A 98 10.31 -6.01 -6.66
N VAL A 99 9.61 -6.06 -7.80
CA VAL A 99 8.38 -6.85 -7.98
C VAL A 99 8.68 -8.34 -7.84
N GLU A 100 9.73 -8.85 -8.50
CA GLU A 100 10.14 -10.25 -8.40
C GLU A 100 10.49 -10.67 -6.97
N ARG A 101 11.25 -9.83 -6.24
CA ARG A 101 11.56 -10.09 -4.82
C ARG A 101 10.31 -10.12 -3.95
N PHE A 102 9.30 -9.30 -4.25
CA PHE A 102 8.05 -9.30 -3.49
C PHE A 102 7.29 -10.60 -3.73
N LEU A 103 7.14 -11.01 -5.00
CA LEU A 103 6.47 -12.25 -5.37
C LEU A 103 7.22 -13.50 -4.87
N GLY A 104 8.54 -13.40 -4.70
CA GLY A 104 9.38 -14.46 -4.15
C GLY A 104 9.55 -14.43 -2.63
N ALA A 105 8.98 -13.45 -1.92
CA ALA A 105 9.11 -13.36 -0.47
C ALA A 105 8.36 -14.52 0.21
N GLY A 106 9.08 -15.30 1.02
CA GLY A 106 8.56 -16.54 1.61
C GLY A 106 7.86 -16.36 2.96
N ASP A 107 8.05 -15.21 3.61
CA ASP A 107 7.51 -14.91 4.94
C ASP A 107 7.25 -13.39 5.13
N PHE A 108 6.58 -13.05 6.23
CA PHE A 108 6.19 -11.66 6.53
C PHE A 108 7.37 -10.72 6.75
N GLU A 109 8.50 -11.21 7.27
CA GLU A 109 9.69 -10.39 7.52
C GLU A 109 10.33 -10.01 6.18
N GLN A 110 10.50 -10.96 5.27
CA GLN A 110 10.97 -10.72 3.91
C GLN A 110 10.04 -9.78 3.16
N THR A 111 8.72 -9.97 3.26
CA THR A 111 7.72 -9.09 2.64
C THR A 111 7.87 -7.66 3.14
N GLY A 112 7.98 -7.43 4.46
CA GLY A 112 8.15 -6.09 5.02
C GLY A 112 9.45 -5.42 4.56
N LEU A 113 10.56 -6.17 4.54
CA LEU A 113 11.84 -5.67 4.04
C LEU A 113 11.75 -5.27 2.57
N VAL A 114 11.09 -6.09 1.76
CA VAL A 114 10.89 -5.82 0.33
C VAL A 114 9.98 -4.62 0.11
N LEU A 115 8.98 -4.37 0.96
CA LEU A 115 8.13 -3.17 0.94
C LEU A 115 8.86 -1.89 1.38
N GLY A 116 10.12 -2.00 1.84
CA GLY A 116 10.93 -0.88 2.31
C GLY A 116 10.72 -0.53 3.77
N TYR A 117 10.14 -1.42 4.57
CA TYR A 117 9.99 -1.21 6.01
C TYR A 117 11.35 -1.35 6.72
N PRO A 118 11.56 -0.61 7.83
CA PRO A 118 12.78 -0.78 8.62
C PRO A 118 12.95 -2.23 9.06
N LYS A 119 14.18 -2.75 8.95
CA LYS A 119 14.50 -4.13 9.38
C LYS A 119 14.11 -4.39 10.84
N THR A 120 14.32 -3.41 11.71
CA THR A 120 14.00 -3.51 13.13
C THR A 120 12.49 -3.56 13.37
N ALA A 121 11.70 -2.84 12.58
CA ALA A 121 10.24 -2.88 12.59
C ALA A 121 9.73 -4.24 12.11
N THR A 122 10.30 -4.79 11.03
CA THR A 122 9.94 -6.14 10.55
C THR A 122 10.30 -7.22 11.55
N GLU A 123 11.47 -7.12 12.20
CA GLU A 123 11.88 -8.03 13.28
C GLU A 123 10.92 -7.95 14.48
N ALA A 124 10.46 -6.75 14.85
CA ALA A 124 9.47 -6.57 15.90
C ALA A 124 8.11 -7.20 15.52
N PHE A 125 7.66 -7.02 14.27
CA PHE A 125 6.41 -7.61 13.77
C PHE A 125 6.41 -9.14 13.87
N VAL A 126 7.55 -9.80 13.61
CA VAL A 126 7.70 -11.26 13.73
C VAL A 126 8.17 -11.72 15.12
N ASN A 127 8.02 -10.88 16.15
CA ASN A 127 8.34 -11.17 17.56
C ASN A 127 9.82 -11.48 17.84
N LYS A 128 10.75 -11.07 16.98
CA LYS A 128 12.20 -11.15 17.25
C LYS A 128 12.70 -9.99 18.10
N ARG A 129 11.90 -8.91 18.24
CA ARG A 129 12.13 -7.76 19.11
C ARG A 129 10.82 -7.35 19.80
N LYS A 130 10.94 -6.57 20.87
CA LYS A 130 9.78 -5.93 21.49
C LYS A 130 9.19 -4.86 20.57
N SER A 131 7.89 -4.93 20.37
CA SER A 131 7.14 -3.89 19.67
C SER A 131 6.77 -2.75 20.61
N LYS A 132 6.52 -1.58 20.03
CA LYS A 132 5.97 -0.42 20.72
C LYS A 132 4.91 0.21 19.84
N ASP A 133 3.74 0.44 20.41
CA ASP A 133 2.70 1.21 19.76
C ASP A 133 2.98 2.70 19.93
N ARG A 134 2.76 3.48 18.87
CA ARG A 134 2.67 4.94 19.01
C ARG A 134 1.23 5.31 19.39
N PRO A 135 1.02 6.19 20.39
CA PRO A 135 -0.29 6.77 20.61
C PRO A 135 -0.76 7.54 19.37
N TYR A 136 -1.99 7.29 18.92
CA TYR A 136 -2.64 8.12 17.92
C TYR A 136 -2.78 9.55 18.47
N ASP A 137 -2.23 10.54 17.76
CA ASP A 137 -2.32 11.94 18.14
C ASP A 137 -3.21 12.76 17.19
N GLY A 138 -3.77 12.10 16.18
CA GLY A 138 -4.61 12.67 15.14
C GLY A 138 -3.86 13.70 14.29
N SER A 139 -2.54 13.54 14.16
CA SER A 139 -1.76 14.28 13.18
C SER A 139 -1.82 13.59 11.81
N PRO A 140 -1.63 14.32 10.69
CA PRO A 140 -1.53 13.70 9.36
C PRO A 140 -0.44 12.63 9.24
N LEU A 141 0.54 12.64 10.15
CA LEU A 141 1.59 11.63 10.22
C LEU A 141 1.03 10.24 10.56
N ASP A 142 -0.09 10.16 11.30
CA ASP A 142 -0.75 8.89 11.64
C ASP A 142 -1.17 8.08 10.41
N TYR A 143 -1.42 8.74 9.28
CA TYR A 143 -1.75 8.09 8.02
C TYR A 143 -0.59 7.25 7.43
N PHE A 144 0.65 7.56 7.82
CA PHE A 144 1.85 6.95 7.24
C PHE A 144 2.38 5.77 8.08
N TYR A 145 1.61 5.28 9.05
CA TYR A 145 1.98 4.15 9.92
C TYR A 145 1.66 2.81 9.29
N TYR A 146 2.41 2.48 8.25
CA TYR A 146 2.27 1.23 7.50
C TYR A 146 2.92 0.01 8.17
N PHE A 147 3.61 0.19 9.30
CA PHE A 147 4.26 -0.90 10.03
C PHE A 147 4.27 -0.63 11.54
N GLY A 148 4.33 -1.71 12.34
CA GLY A 148 4.54 -1.61 13.79
C GLY A 148 5.98 -1.26 14.13
N PHE A 149 6.19 -0.52 15.21
CA PHE A 149 7.52 -0.04 15.60
C PHE A 149 8.21 -1.00 16.58
N SER A 150 9.53 -1.04 16.56
CA SER A 150 10.33 -1.63 17.62
C SER A 150 10.54 -0.64 18.77
N GLU A 151 10.55 -1.15 20.00
CA GLU A 151 10.72 -0.30 21.19
C GLU A 151 12.08 0.42 21.19
N GLU A 152 13.13 -0.27 20.78
CA GLU A 152 14.52 0.20 20.80
C GLU A 152 14.82 1.22 19.68
N PHE A 153 14.22 1.08 18.49
CA PHE A 153 14.52 1.91 17.32
C PHE A 153 13.37 2.83 16.92
N PHE A 154 12.39 3.01 17.82
CA PHE A 154 11.16 3.77 17.57
C PHE A 154 11.39 5.11 16.86
N GLU A 155 12.33 5.93 17.35
CA GLU A 155 12.62 7.25 16.78
C GLU A 155 13.22 7.19 15.37
N ASP A 156 14.06 6.19 15.08
CA ASP A 156 14.67 6.04 13.75
C ASP A 156 13.66 5.49 12.74
N GLU A 157 12.78 4.60 13.17
CA GLU A 157 11.68 4.10 12.37
C GLU A 157 10.63 5.19 12.10
N MET A 158 10.37 6.06 13.07
CA MET A 158 9.48 7.22 12.90
C MET A 158 9.98 8.17 11.80
N LYS A 159 11.30 8.31 11.64
CA LYS A 159 11.87 9.11 10.54
C LYS A 159 11.50 8.57 9.16
N VAL A 160 11.24 7.27 9.02
CA VAL A 160 10.76 6.70 7.75
C VAL A 160 9.33 7.16 7.46
N CYS A 161 8.44 7.07 8.44
CA CYS A 161 7.08 7.59 8.32
C CYS A 161 7.08 9.10 8.02
N GLN A 162 7.94 9.87 8.72
CA GLN A 162 8.10 11.31 8.49
C GLN A 162 8.59 11.61 7.07
N ARG A 163 9.55 10.84 6.55
CA ARG A 163 10.06 11.01 5.18
C ARG A 163 9.00 10.72 4.13
N TRP A 164 8.17 9.70 4.33
CA TRP A 164 7.03 9.40 3.46
C TRP A 164 5.98 10.51 3.50
N HIS A 165 5.62 10.94 4.71
CA HIS A 165 4.73 12.08 4.95
C HIS A 165 5.20 13.34 4.22
N ASP A 166 6.46 13.73 4.43
CA ASP A 166 7.03 14.95 3.83
C ASP A 166 7.11 14.83 2.30
N THR A 167 7.35 13.63 1.78
CA THR A 167 7.36 13.39 0.35
C THR A 167 5.98 13.57 -0.26
N VAL A 168 4.93 12.99 0.32
CA VAL A 168 3.56 13.17 -0.19
C VAL A 168 3.14 14.63 -0.09
N LYS A 169 3.38 15.27 1.05
CA LYS A 169 3.09 16.70 1.26
C LYS A 169 3.73 17.60 0.20
N ARG A 170 4.99 17.30 -0.14
CA ARG A 170 5.77 18.06 -1.13
C ARG A 170 5.36 17.76 -2.57
N LEU A 171 5.11 16.50 -2.91
CA LEU A 171 4.82 16.08 -4.28
C LEU A 171 3.38 16.38 -4.66
N SER A 172 2.42 16.11 -3.77
CA SER A 172 1.00 16.37 -4.01
C SER A 172 0.36 16.99 -2.77
N PRO A 173 0.37 18.33 -2.65
CA PRO A 173 -0.41 19.04 -1.64
C PRO A 173 -1.91 18.73 -1.71
N LYS A 174 -2.41 18.35 -2.89
CA LYS A 174 -3.81 17.94 -3.09
C LYS A 174 -4.12 16.64 -2.33
N ILE A 175 -3.38 15.57 -2.61
CA ILE A 175 -3.52 14.28 -1.91
C ILE A 175 -3.29 14.46 -0.40
N TYR A 176 -2.28 15.26 -0.03
CA TYR A 176 -2.00 15.51 1.38
C TYR A 176 -3.17 16.21 2.10
N LYS A 177 -3.87 17.13 1.45
CA LYS A 177 -5.08 17.76 2.02
C LYS A 177 -6.21 16.75 2.23
N GLU A 178 -6.34 15.75 1.36
CA GLU A 178 -7.32 14.66 1.53
C GLU A 178 -6.97 13.79 2.76
N ILE A 179 -5.68 13.55 3.02
CA ILE A 179 -5.21 12.89 4.25
C ILE A 179 -5.61 13.70 5.49
N GLU A 180 -5.41 15.02 5.51
CA GLU A 180 -5.82 15.88 6.63
C GLU A 180 -7.33 15.77 6.92
N VAL A 181 -8.16 15.71 5.87
CA VAL A 181 -9.61 15.52 6.01
C VAL A 181 -9.93 14.15 6.64
N ILE A 182 -9.30 13.06 6.20
CA ILE A 182 -9.55 11.72 6.77
C ILE A 182 -9.16 11.66 8.25
N ILE A 183 -7.98 12.18 8.61
CA ILE A 183 -7.49 12.16 9.99
C ILE A 183 -8.39 13.00 10.90
N SER A 184 -8.81 14.19 10.47
CA SER A 184 -9.74 15.04 11.24
C SER A 184 -11.13 14.42 11.44
N GLN A 185 -11.58 13.54 10.55
CA GLN A 185 -12.86 12.82 10.68
C GLN A 185 -12.75 11.58 11.57
N SER A 186 -11.53 11.14 11.90
CA SER A 186 -11.26 9.95 12.71
C SER A 186 -11.07 10.30 14.21
N GLN A 187 -11.19 11.58 14.58
CA GLN A 187 -11.18 12.09 15.96
C GLN A 187 -12.61 12.20 16.51
#